data_AF-A0A822HFW3-F1
#
_entry.id   AF-A0A822HFW3-F1
#
_cell.length_a   1.000
_cell.length_b   1.000
_cell.length_c   1.000
_cell.angle_alpha   90.00
_cell.angle_beta   90.00
_cell.angle_gamma   90.00
#
_symmetry.space_group_name_H-M   'P 1'
#
loop_
_entity.id
_entity.type
_entity.pdbx_description
1 polymer ?
#
loop_
_entity_poly.entity_id
_entity_poly.type
_entity_poly.pdbx_seq_one_letter_code
_entity_poly.pdbx_strand_id
1 'polypeptide(L)'
;MVNRLIHKITTTKDPVIRQICKTHGNVFATDAIISTLMCCTRSAYPWDIVVDKLGTRLFFDKREDSTIDMLTVNETANEPPPEDGTMDS
;
A
#
# COMPACT_ATOMS: atom_id res chain seq x y z
N MET A 1 16.63 19.95 -6.73
CA MET A 1 15.94 18.67 -6.45
C MET A 1 16.97 17.71 -5.88
N VAL A 2 16.78 17.22 -4.66
CA VAL A 2 17.70 16.26 -4.04
C VAL A 2 17.35 14.87 -4.56
N ASN A 3 18.28 14.19 -5.23
CA ASN A 3 18.07 12.81 -5.63
C ASN A 3 18.33 11.89 -4.43
N ARG A 4 17.27 11.24 -3.94
CA ARG A 4 17.34 10.23 -2.89
C ARG A 4 16.73 8.94 -3.42
N LEU A 5 17.41 7.83 -3.18
CA LEU A 5 16.87 6.51 -3.46
C LEU A 5 15.75 6.20 -2.46
N ILE A 6 14.53 6.02 -2.96
CA ILE A 6 13.36 5.65 -2.14
C ILE A 6 13.10 4.16 -2.32
N HIS A 7 13.14 3.41 -1.22
CA HIS A 7 12.90 1.97 -1.21
C HIS A 7 11.42 1.67 -0.92
N LYS A 8 10.69 1.17 -1.91
CA LYS A 8 9.28 0.75 -1.78
C LYS A 8 9.20 -0.76 -1.54
N ILE A 9 9.79 -1.23 -0.46
CA ILE A 9 9.85 -2.67 -0.14
C ILE A 9 8.50 -3.13 0.42
N THR A 10 7.99 -4.27 -0.04
CA THR A 10 6.79 -4.92 0.51
C THR A 10 7.17 -5.88 1.64
N THR A 11 6.21 -6.26 2.49
CA THR A 11 6.44 -7.06 3.69
C THR A 11 7.24 -8.33 3.48
N THR A 12 6.93 -9.15 2.48
CA THR A 12 7.68 -10.41 2.24
C THR A 12 9.07 -10.19 1.66
N LYS A 13 9.35 -9.03 1.08
CA LYS A 13 10.69 -8.66 0.56
C LYS A 13 11.60 -8.03 1.62
N ASP A 14 11.07 -7.74 2.82
CA ASP A 14 11.86 -7.20 3.93
C ASP A 14 12.66 -8.32 4.65
N PRO A 15 14.00 -8.25 4.70
CA PRO A 15 14.83 -9.29 5.31
C PRO A 15 14.68 -9.36 6.84
N VAL A 16 14.35 -8.25 7.50
CA VAL A 16 14.13 -8.18 8.95
C VAL A 16 12.80 -8.83 9.30
N ILE A 17 11.72 -8.52 8.56
CA ILE A 17 10.42 -9.16 8.75
C ILE A 17 10.55 -10.68 8.52
N ARG A 18 11.28 -11.11 7.48
CA ARG A 18 11.57 -12.53 7.24
C ARG A 18 12.33 -13.23 8.37
N GLN A 19 13.12 -12.49 9.14
CA GLN A 19 13.84 -13.04 10.28
C GLN A 19 12.95 -13.09 11.53
N ILE A 20 12.17 -12.04 11.78
CA ILE A 20 11.23 -11.96 12.91
C ILE A 20 10.13 -13.01 12.76
N CYS A 21 9.63 -13.24 11.54
CA CYS A 21 8.57 -14.20 11.29
C CYS A 21 8.96 -15.67 11.56
N LYS A 22 10.24 -15.97 11.81
CA LYS A 22 10.66 -17.31 12.25
C LYS A 22 10.42 -17.52 13.75
N THR A 23 10.40 -16.45 14.53
CA THR A 23 10.46 -16.49 16.00
C THR A 23 9.23 -15.88 16.67
N HIS A 24 8.66 -14.80 16.13
CA HIS A 24 7.60 -14.02 16.77
C HIS A 24 6.52 -13.58 15.77
N GLY A 25 5.32 -13.31 16.29
CA GLY A 25 4.22 -12.70 15.53
C GLY A 25 3.45 -13.65 14.61
N ASN A 26 2.18 -13.35 14.38
CA ASN A 26 1.32 -14.09 13.46
C ASN A 26 0.80 -13.22 12.30
N VAL A 27 1.01 -11.91 12.35
CA VAL A 27 0.55 -10.96 11.34
C VAL A 27 1.69 -9.99 11.04
N PHE A 28 2.01 -9.82 9.77
CA PHE A 28 3.10 -8.96 9.29
C PHE A 28 2.59 -8.07 8.16
N ALA A 29 2.95 -6.79 8.22
CA ALA A 29 2.57 -5.77 7.23
C ALA A 29 3.54 -4.57 7.34
N THR A 30 3.53 -3.68 6.35
CA THR A 30 4.17 -2.35 6.46
C THR A 30 3.17 -1.29 6.91
N ASP A 31 3.69 -0.13 7.34
CA ASP A 31 2.90 1.04 7.73
C ASP A 31 1.99 1.55 6.61
N ALA A 32 2.47 1.59 5.36
CA ALA A 32 1.67 2.01 4.20
C ALA A 32 0.42 1.11 4.01
N ILE A 33 0.60 -0.20 4.13
CA ILE A 33 -0.48 -1.19 3.99
C ILE A 33 -1.48 -1.06 5.13
N ILE A 34 -1.01 -0.99 6.37
CA ILE A 34 -1.89 -0.87 7.55
C ILE A 34 -2.62 0.47 7.55
N SER A 35 -1.97 1.56 7.18
CA SER A 35 -2.60 2.88 7.08
C SER A 35 -3.73 2.88 6.05
N THR A 36 -3.50 2.27 4.89
CA THR A 36 -4.53 2.10 3.84
C THR A 36 -5.72 1.29 4.37
N LEU A 37 -5.45 0.19 5.07
CA LEU A 37 -6.50 -0.66 5.65
C LEU A 37 -7.31 0.05 6.75
N MET A 38 -6.65 0.78 7.65
CA MET A 38 -7.30 1.52 8.74
C MET A 38 -8.15 2.68 8.21
N CYS A 39 -7.72 3.31 7.12
CA CYS A 39 -8.39 4.45 6.50
C CYS A 39 -9.33 4.05 5.34
N CYS A 40 -9.61 2.76 5.15
CA CYS A 40 -10.41 2.26 4.03
C CYS A 40 -11.78 2.94 3.89
N THR A 41 -12.40 3.33 5.00
CA THR A 41 -13.71 4.01 5.04
C THR A 41 -13.71 5.41 4.43
N ARG A 42 -12.54 6.00 4.20
CA ARG A 42 -12.38 7.35 3.61
C ARG A 42 -11.88 7.31 2.16
N SER A 43 -11.61 6.12 1.64
CA SER A 43 -11.07 5.94 0.30
C SER A 43 -12.17 6.06 -0.75
N ALA A 44 -11.89 6.78 -1.83
CA ALA A 44 -12.74 6.88 -3.00
C ALA A 44 -12.12 6.13 -4.20
N TYR A 45 -10.80 6.19 -4.36
CA TYR A 45 -10.11 5.49 -5.44
C TYR A 45 -9.84 4.02 -5.09
N PRO A 46 -9.89 3.12 -6.09
CA PRO A 46 -9.64 1.70 -5.86
C PRO A 46 -8.18 1.46 -5.46
N TRP A 47 -8.00 0.54 -4.53
CA TRP A 47 -6.71 -0.01 -4.10
C TRP A 47 -6.87 -1.49 -3.77
N ASP A 48 -5.77 -2.23 -3.76
CA ASP A 48 -5.79 -3.65 -3.42
C ASP A 48 -4.56 -4.04 -2.59
N ILE A 49 -4.75 -5.03 -1.71
CA ILE A 49 -3.72 -5.61 -0.84
C ILE A 49 -3.75 -7.13 -1.04
N VAL A 50 -2.57 -7.72 -1.22
CA VAL A 50 -2.39 -9.18 -1.31
C VAL A 50 -2.23 -9.73 0.10
N VAL A 51 -2.95 -10.81 0.42
CA VAL A 51 -2.86 -11.46 1.74
C VAL A 51 -2.47 -12.92 1.56
N ASP A 52 -1.26 -13.26 2.02
CA ASP A 52 -0.76 -14.63 2.02
C ASP A 52 -0.87 -15.26 3.41
N LYS A 53 -1.56 -16.40 3.48
CA LYS A 53 -1.70 -17.19 4.71
C LYS A 53 -0.81 -18.42 4.65
N LEU A 54 0.19 -18.48 5.53
CA LEU A 54 1.10 -19.61 5.70
C LEU A 54 0.92 -20.21 7.09
N GLY A 55 0.11 -21.28 7.17
CA GLY A 55 -0.27 -21.89 8.45
C GLY A 55 -1.05 -20.91 9.32
N THR A 56 -0.47 -20.52 10.46
CA THR A 56 -1.04 -19.54 11.40
C THR A 56 -0.55 -18.10 11.16
N ARG A 57 0.29 -17.88 10.15
CA ARG A 57 0.89 -16.58 9.86
C ARG A 57 0.19 -15.92 8.65
N LEU A 58 -0.03 -14.62 8.74
CA LEU A 58 -0.59 -13.76 7.71
C LEU A 58 0.45 -12.72 7.30
N PHE A 59 0.67 -12.59 6.00
CA PHE A 59 1.51 -11.57 5.40
C PHE A 59 0.65 -10.70 4.50
N PHE A 60 0.68 -9.39 4.73
CA PHE A 60 0.00 -8.41 3.89
C PHE A 60 1.04 -7.74 3.01
N ASP A 61 0.86 -7.84 1.70
CA ASP A 61 1.76 -7.28 0.69
C ASP A 61 1.02 -6.34 -0.26
N LYS A 62 1.76 -5.43 -0.89
CA LYS A 62 1.29 -4.66 -2.03
C LYS A 62 1.86 -5.26 -3.32
N ARG A 63 1.12 -5.14 -4.42
CA ARG A 63 1.63 -5.51 -5.75
C ARG A 63 2.79 -4.60 -6.17
N GLU A 64 3.65 -5.09 -7.06
CA GLU A 64 4.79 -4.31 -7.57
C GLU A 64 4.35 -3.04 -8.31
N ASP A 65 3.19 -3.10 -8.97
CA ASP A 65 2.55 -2.01 -9.72
C ASP A 65 1.46 -1.27 -8.90
N SER A 66 1.38 -1.52 -7.59
CA SER A 66 0.38 -0.90 -6.73
C SER A 66 0.56 0.61 -6.61
N THR A 67 -0.57 1.32 -6.61
CA THR A 67 -0.65 2.77 -6.40
C THR A 67 -0.65 3.17 -4.92
N ILE A 68 -0.57 2.23 -3.97
CA ILE A 68 -0.60 2.51 -2.52
C ILE A 68 0.48 3.50 -2.06
N ASP A 69 1.64 3.53 -2.73
CA ASP A 69 2.71 4.48 -2.41
C ASP A 69 2.56 5.84 -3.12
N MET A 70 1.55 6.00 -3.97
CA MET A 70 1.24 7.26 -4.65
C MET A 70 0.22 8.04 -3.82
N LEU A 71 0.48 9.34 -3.66
CA LEU A 71 -0.45 10.22 -2.96
C LEU A 71 -1.53 10.66 -3.94
N THR A 72 -2.79 10.49 -3.54
CA THR A 72 -3.95 11.00 -4.25
C THR A 72 -4.12 12.49 -3.96
N VAL A 73 -4.70 13.23 -4.90
CA VAL A 73 -4.96 14.67 -4.77
C VAL A 73 -6.44 14.90 -5.04
N ASN A 74 -7.09 15.68 -4.18
CA ASN A 74 -8.52 15.99 -4.26
C ASN A 74 -9.44 14.76 -4.32
N GLU A 75 -9.01 13.60 -3.81
CA GLU A 75 -9.78 12.35 -3.81
C GLU A 75 -11.13 12.48 -3.10
N THR A 76 -11.19 13.26 -2.01
CA THR A 76 -12.41 13.41 -1.18
C THR A 76 -13.12 14.75 -1.38
N ALA A 77 -12.78 15.48 -2.45
CA ALA A 77 -13.50 16.69 -2.83
C ALA A 77 -14.92 16.37 -3.30
N ASN A 78 -15.84 17.33 -3.18
CA ASN A 78 -17.20 17.20 -3.73
C ASN A 78 -17.17 16.93 -5.25
N GLU A 79 -16.20 17.54 -5.93
CA GLU A 79 -15.91 17.33 -7.35
C GLU A 79 -14.46 16.82 -7.46
N PRO A 80 -14.25 15.49 -7.55
CA PRO A 80 -12.92 14.93 -7.74
C PRO A 80 -12.38 15.27 -9.14
N PRO A 81 -11.05 15.24 -9.34
CA PRO A 81 -10.46 15.48 -10.65
C PRO A 81 -11.04 14.51 -11.70
N PRO A 82 -11.32 14.97 -12.93
CA PRO A 82 -11.73 14.08 -14.01
C PRO A 82 -10.64 13.05 -14.29
N GLU A 83 -11.06 11.79 -14.49
CA GLU A 83 -10.16 10.71 -14.92
C GLU A 83 -9.75 10.97 -16.38
N ASP A 84 -8.45 11.20 -16.56
CA ASP A 84 -7.77 11.53 -17.82
C ASP A 84 -7.98 12.94 -18.40
N GLY A 85 -6.91 13.45 -19.01
CA GLY A 85 -6.75 14.79 -19.57
C GLY A 85 -7.63 15.13 -20.78
N THR A 86 -8.92 14.80 -20.75
CA THR A 86 -9.94 15.47 -21.55
C THR A 86 -10.14 16.89 -21.00
N MET A 87 -9.15 17.75 -21.26
CA MET A 87 -9.48 19.14 -21.55
C MET A 87 -10.29 19.09 -22.83
N ASP A 88 -11.56 19.53 -22.74
CA ASP A 88 -12.43 19.76 -23.88
C ASP A 88 -11.64 20.35 -25.05
N SER A 89 -11.68 19.66 -26.20
CA SER A 89 -11.30 20.20 -27.50
C SER A 89 -12.42 21.07 -28.04
#